data_AF-A0A959UFF3-F1
#
_entry.id   AF-A0A959UFF3-F1
#
_cell.length_a   1.000
_cell.length_b   1.000
_cell.length_c   1.000
_cell.angle_alpha   90.00
_cell.angle_beta   90.00
_cell.angle_gamma   90.00
#
_symmetry.space_group_name_H-M   'P 1'
#
loop_
_entity.id
_entity.type
_entity.pdbx_description
1 polymer ?
#
loop_
_entity_poly.entity_id
_entity_poly.type
_entity_poly.pdbx_seq_one_letter_code
_entity_poly.pdbx_strand_id
1 'polypeptide(L)'
;MKSIQIFILLMAAGLFSANAQEGKEDMANPNEIYISNTVNGSIDKVYADLVEALKEYKFGVITEVDMAKTLKEKLDVDMKPYKILGVCNPGSAYEALQAEPNIGVFLPCKVILKEIDEKTVEVVSANPQKMMEMLNNGQLNETARMVTEKLERVIQSL
;
A
#
# COMPACT_ATOMS: atom_id res chain seq x y z
N MET A 1 32.11 11.65 -52.40
CA MET A 1 32.75 12.45 -51.33
C MET A 1 32.14 13.84 -51.34
N LYS A 2 31.65 14.30 -50.18
CA LYS A 2 31.06 15.61 -49.91
C LYS A 2 29.63 15.77 -50.46
N SER A 3 28.60 15.26 -49.80
CA SER A 3 28.17 15.50 -48.41
C SER A 3 27.59 16.90 -48.22
N ILE A 4 26.36 16.91 -47.69
CA ILE A 4 25.95 17.78 -46.57
C ILE A 4 25.88 19.27 -46.93
N GLN A 5 24.68 19.79 -47.25
CA GLN A 5 24.28 21.11 -46.72
C GLN A 5 22.82 21.59 -46.91
N ILE A 6 21.87 20.81 -47.44
CA ILE A 6 20.51 21.35 -47.68
C ILE A 6 19.41 20.44 -47.13
N PHE A 7 19.53 20.06 -45.85
CA PHE A 7 18.41 19.48 -45.09
C PHE A 7 18.51 19.84 -43.59
N ILE A 8 19.02 21.02 -43.28
CA ILE A 8 19.01 21.60 -41.92
C ILE A 8 18.07 22.79 -41.95
N LEU A 9 16.75 22.54 -41.86
CA LEU A 9 15.81 23.55 -41.33
C LEU A 9 14.40 23.03 -40.97
N LEU A 10 14.19 21.74 -40.72
CA LEU A 10 12.86 21.21 -40.41
C LEU A 10 12.85 20.05 -39.39
N MET A 11 13.76 20.09 -38.41
CA MET A 11 13.72 19.23 -37.22
C MET A 11 13.86 20.06 -35.94
N ALA A 12 12.92 20.98 -35.73
CA ALA A 12 12.76 21.70 -34.46
C ALA A 12 11.29 21.62 -33.98
N ALA A 13 10.70 20.43 -34.10
CA ALA A 13 9.42 20.09 -33.46
C ALA A 13 9.51 18.72 -32.76
N GLY A 14 10.71 18.39 -32.28
CA GLY A 14 10.93 17.26 -31.38
C GLY A 14 10.60 17.66 -29.95
N LEU A 15 9.85 16.79 -29.28
CA LEU A 15 9.87 16.56 -27.83
C LEU A 15 9.06 17.52 -26.96
N PHE A 16 7.74 17.54 -27.12
CA PHE A 16 6.82 17.83 -26.01
C PHE A 16 5.52 17.05 -26.17
N SER A 17 5.62 15.73 -26.00
CA SER A 17 4.51 14.91 -25.48
C SER A 17 5.15 13.90 -24.54
N ALA A 18 5.44 14.36 -23.32
CA ALA A 18 5.62 13.46 -22.20
C ALA A 18 4.30 12.70 -22.05
N ASN A 19 4.34 11.39 -22.28
CA ASN A 19 3.26 10.49 -21.94
C ASN A 19 3.03 10.58 -20.43
N ALA A 20 2.07 11.41 -20.03
CA ALA A 20 1.45 11.35 -18.72
C ALA A 20 0.49 10.15 -18.72
N GLN A 21 1.07 8.96 -18.62
CA GLN A 21 0.37 7.72 -18.31
C GLN A 21 1.21 6.96 -17.27
N GLU A 22 1.26 7.52 -16.06
CA GLU A 22 1.57 6.76 -14.85
C GLU A 22 0.36 6.88 -13.92
N GLY A 23 -0.18 5.75 -13.47
CA GLY A 23 -1.22 5.73 -12.43
C GLY A 23 -2.64 5.33 -12.86
N LYS A 24 -2.78 4.25 -13.62
CA LYS A 24 -3.97 3.38 -13.56
C LYS A 24 -3.49 1.93 -13.60
N GLU A 25 -2.88 1.49 -12.51
CA GLU A 25 -2.69 0.07 -12.27
C GLU A 25 -4.02 -0.51 -11.77
N ASP A 26 -4.42 -1.63 -12.38
CA ASP A 26 -5.69 -2.32 -12.16
C ASP A 26 -5.91 -2.65 -10.68
N MET A 27 -7.00 -2.16 -10.09
CA MET A 27 -7.39 -2.35 -8.68
C MET A 27 -7.86 -3.78 -8.35
N ALA A 28 -7.43 -4.81 -9.10
CA ALA A 28 -7.93 -6.17 -8.97
C ALA A 28 -6.96 -7.24 -9.51
N ASN A 29 -5.65 -7.14 -9.23
CA ASN A 29 -4.72 -8.23 -9.52
C ASN A 29 -4.55 -9.16 -8.30
N PRO A 30 -5.21 -10.35 -8.25
CA PRO A 30 -5.11 -11.29 -7.13
C PRO A 30 -3.71 -11.93 -6.93
N ASN A 31 -2.72 -11.57 -7.75
CA ASN A 31 -1.33 -11.99 -7.62
C ASN A 31 -0.42 -10.93 -6.96
N GLU A 32 -0.96 -9.80 -6.51
CA GLU A 32 -0.18 -8.78 -5.84
C GLU A 32 0.01 -9.09 -4.35
N ILE A 33 1.23 -8.84 -3.87
CA ILE A 33 1.62 -8.96 -2.46
C ILE A 33 0.91 -7.93 -1.57
N TYR A 34 0.10 -7.05 -2.16
CA TYR A 34 -0.68 -6.01 -1.50
C TYR A 34 -2.06 -5.87 -2.12
N ILE A 35 -2.93 -5.14 -1.40
CA ILE A 35 -4.26 -4.70 -1.81
C ILE A 35 -4.25 -3.17 -1.67
N SER A 36 -4.72 -2.43 -2.66
CA SER A 36 -4.69 -0.97 -2.63
C SER A 36 -5.99 -0.32 -3.11
N ASN A 37 -6.26 0.87 -2.59
CA ASN A 37 -7.28 1.79 -3.10
C ASN A 37 -6.75 3.23 -3.01
N THR A 38 -7.14 4.06 -3.98
CA THR A 38 -6.76 5.47 -4.05
C THR A 38 -7.97 6.33 -3.69
N VAL A 39 -7.83 7.13 -2.64
CA VAL A 39 -8.93 7.84 -2.00
C VAL A 39 -8.68 9.35 -2.06
N ASN A 40 -9.73 10.11 -2.33
CA ASN A 40 -9.67 11.57 -2.29
C ASN A 40 -9.81 12.07 -0.84
N GLY A 41 -8.84 12.85 -0.39
CA GLY A 41 -8.82 13.45 0.95
C GLY A 41 -7.41 13.76 1.42
N SER A 42 -7.31 14.48 2.53
CA SER A 42 -6.04 14.60 3.25
C SER A 42 -5.71 13.28 3.95
N ILE A 43 -4.42 13.03 4.21
CA ILE A 43 -3.97 11.83 4.92
C ILE A 43 -4.64 11.66 6.30
N ASP A 44 -4.92 12.75 7.01
CA ASP A 44 -5.59 12.71 8.31
C ASP A 44 -7.05 12.29 8.20
N LYS A 45 -7.75 12.77 7.16
CA LYS A 45 -9.14 12.34 6.90
C LYS A 45 -9.17 10.87 6.51
N VAL A 46 -8.33 10.45 5.58
CA VAL A 46 -8.27 9.06 5.12
C VAL A 46 -7.86 8.12 6.26
N TYR A 47 -6.96 8.55 7.15
CA TYR A 47 -6.64 7.82 8.38
C TYR A 47 -7.87 7.62 9.27
N ALA A 48 -8.64 8.68 9.52
CA ALA A 48 -9.84 8.58 10.35
C ALA A 48 -10.89 7.63 9.73
N ASP A 49 -11.14 7.77 8.42
CA ASP A 49 -12.08 6.90 7.69
C ASP A 49 -11.61 5.42 7.72
N LEU A 50 -10.31 5.17 7.53
CA LEU A 50 -9.70 3.84 7.65
C LEU A 50 -9.89 3.26 9.05
N VAL A 51 -9.66 4.04 10.11
CA VAL A 51 -9.84 3.57 11.49
C VAL A 51 -11.29 3.17 11.77
N GLU A 52 -12.27 3.91 11.27
CA GLU A 52 -13.68 3.54 11.41
C GLU A 52 -14.02 2.27 10.62
N ALA A 53 -13.59 2.18 9.35
CA ALA A 53 -13.81 0.99 8.52
C ALA A 53 -13.20 -0.29 9.14
N LEU A 54 -11.99 -0.19 9.72
CA LEU A 54 -11.32 -1.31 10.40
C LEU A 54 -12.16 -1.87 11.57
N LYS A 55 -12.85 -1.01 12.33
CA LYS A 55 -13.65 -1.43 13.50
C LYS A 55 -14.83 -2.32 13.12
N GLU A 56 -15.44 -2.10 11.95
CA GLU A 56 -16.54 -2.94 11.45
C GLU A 56 -16.11 -4.42 11.34
N TYR A 57 -14.84 -4.64 10.99
CA TYR A 57 -14.23 -5.96 10.85
C TYR A 57 -13.40 -6.40 12.07
N LYS A 58 -13.59 -5.72 13.21
CA LYS A 58 -12.89 -5.97 14.49
C LYS A 58 -11.37 -5.84 14.40
N PHE A 59 -10.87 -5.06 13.47
CA PHE A 59 -9.49 -4.62 13.48
C PHE A 59 -9.34 -3.35 14.33
N GLY A 60 -8.16 -3.18 14.91
CA GLY A 60 -7.72 -1.92 15.49
C GLY A 60 -6.29 -1.59 15.05
N VAL A 61 -5.95 -0.30 15.02
CA VAL A 61 -4.57 0.18 14.87
C VAL A 61 -3.87 0.05 16.22
N ILE A 62 -2.77 -0.71 16.26
CA ILE A 62 -2.01 -0.97 17.50
C ILE A 62 -0.61 -0.35 17.47
N THR A 63 -0.12 0.02 16.29
CA THR A 63 1.16 0.69 16.10
C THR A 63 1.06 1.66 14.93
N GLU A 64 1.81 2.75 14.99
CA GLU A 64 1.93 3.74 13.93
C GLU A 64 3.38 4.19 13.83
N VAL A 65 3.87 4.28 12.60
CA VAL A 65 5.18 4.84 12.26
C VAL A 65 4.97 5.94 11.23
N ASP A 66 5.35 7.16 11.58
CA ASP A 66 5.45 8.27 10.63
C ASP A 66 6.83 8.22 9.97
N MET A 67 6.87 7.66 8.76
CA MET A 67 8.13 7.45 8.04
C MET A 67 8.70 8.77 7.53
N ALA A 68 7.83 9.69 7.09
CA ALA A 68 8.24 11.01 6.62
C ALA A 68 8.95 11.80 7.72
N LYS A 69 8.34 11.86 8.89
CA LYS A 69 8.95 12.48 10.07
C LYS A 69 10.24 11.78 10.48
N THR A 70 10.23 10.44 10.52
CA THR A 70 11.41 9.66 10.94
C THR A 70 12.61 9.93 10.02
N LEU A 71 12.43 9.90 8.70
CA LEU A 71 13.52 10.13 7.77
C LEU A 71 13.99 11.58 7.75
N LYS A 72 13.09 12.56 7.94
CA LYS A 72 13.48 13.95 8.15
C LYS A 72 14.37 14.12 9.39
N GLU A 73 13.97 13.56 10.53
CA GLU A 73 14.72 13.69 11.78
C GLU A 73 16.09 12.98 11.75
N LYS A 74 16.19 11.84 11.06
CA LYS A 74 17.40 11.00 11.07
C LYS A 74 18.36 11.31 9.95
N LEU A 75 17.86 11.73 8.78
CA LEU A 75 18.65 11.88 7.57
C LEU A 75 18.50 13.28 6.92
N ASP A 76 17.65 14.16 7.46
CA ASP A 76 17.32 15.47 6.90
C ASP A 76 16.81 15.42 5.45
N VAL A 77 16.08 14.36 5.10
CA VAL A 77 15.46 14.20 3.78
C VAL A 77 13.98 14.54 3.85
N ASP A 78 13.50 15.29 2.85
CA ASP A 78 12.08 15.61 2.70
C ASP A 78 11.39 14.56 1.84
N MET A 79 10.22 14.11 2.29
CA MET A 79 9.36 13.20 1.55
C MET A 79 7.90 13.54 1.81
N LYS A 80 7.02 13.14 0.88
CA LYS A 80 5.58 13.26 1.07
C LYS A 80 5.11 12.47 2.29
N PRO A 81 3.99 12.86 2.94
CA PRO A 81 3.43 12.13 4.07
C PRO A 81 3.31 10.63 3.79
N TYR A 82 3.83 9.82 4.70
CA TYR A 82 3.89 8.37 4.58
C TYR A 82 3.81 7.74 5.98
N LYS A 83 2.71 7.05 6.26
CA LYS A 83 2.46 6.37 7.53
C LYS A 83 2.41 4.86 7.32
N ILE A 84 3.03 4.11 8.22
CA ILE A 84 2.93 2.65 8.31
C ILE A 84 2.17 2.32 9.58
N LEU A 85 1.03 1.65 9.43
CA LEU A 85 0.13 1.26 10.49
C LEU A 85 0.22 -0.25 10.69
N GLY A 86 0.30 -0.68 11.95
CA GLY A 86 0.06 -2.06 12.32
C GLY A 86 -1.39 -2.24 12.73
N VAL A 87 -2.16 -2.97 11.93
CA VAL A 87 -3.57 -3.28 12.18
C VAL A 87 -3.74 -4.73 12.63
N CYS A 88 -4.57 -4.96 13.63
CA CYS A 88 -4.72 -6.28 14.24
C CYS A 88 -6.20 -6.61 14.48
N ASN A 89 -6.61 -7.80 14.04
CA ASN A 89 -7.80 -8.48 14.54
C ASN A 89 -7.33 -9.49 15.59
N PRO A 90 -7.64 -9.29 16.89
CA PRO A 90 -7.10 -10.14 17.95
C PRO A 90 -7.49 -11.61 17.83
N GLY A 91 -8.70 -11.92 17.34
CA GLY A 91 -9.16 -13.29 17.16
C GLY A 91 -8.33 -14.03 16.11
N SER A 92 -8.17 -13.44 14.93
CA SER A 92 -7.35 -14.01 13.86
C SER A 92 -5.86 -14.07 14.22
N ALA A 93 -5.34 -13.08 14.96
CA ALA A 93 -3.96 -13.10 15.43
C ALA A 93 -3.72 -14.23 16.44
N TYR A 94 -4.67 -14.46 17.35
CA TYR A 94 -4.59 -15.56 18.32
C TYR A 94 -4.61 -16.92 17.61
N GLU A 95 -5.53 -17.14 16.67
CA GLU A 95 -5.59 -18.37 15.86
C GLU A 95 -4.28 -18.63 15.11
N ALA A 96 -3.72 -17.61 14.45
CA ALA A 96 -2.46 -17.74 13.74
C ALA A 96 -1.30 -18.13 14.66
N LEU A 97 -1.23 -17.55 15.88
CA LEU A 97 -0.21 -17.88 16.88
C LEU A 97 -0.35 -19.32 17.41
N GLN A 98 -1.55 -19.89 17.42
CA GLN A 98 -1.74 -21.30 17.77
C GLN A 98 -1.23 -22.24 16.67
N ALA A 99 -1.38 -21.84 15.40
CA ALA A 99 -0.94 -22.63 14.25
C ALA A 99 0.57 -22.51 13.98
N GLU A 100 1.17 -21.35 14.26
CA GLU A 100 2.60 -21.07 14.12
C GLU A 100 3.05 -20.09 15.22
N PRO A 101 3.69 -20.56 16.31
CA PRO A 101 4.08 -19.71 17.43
C PRO A 101 4.99 -18.53 17.05
N ASN A 102 5.82 -18.68 16.00
CA ASN A 102 6.71 -17.62 15.54
C ASN A 102 6.08 -16.70 14.50
N ILE A 103 4.78 -16.84 14.19
CA ILE A 103 4.10 -16.02 13.18
C ILE A 103 4.09 -14.53 13.53
N GLY A 104 4.38 -14.21 14.80
CA GLY A 104 4.57 -12.84 15.29
C GLY A 104 5.57 -12.02 14.48
N VAL A 105 6.54 -12.65 13.78
CA VAL A 105 7.46 -11.93 12.88
C VAL A 105 6.75 -11.26 11.69
N PHE A 106 5.55 -11.72 11.34
CA PHE A 106 4.72 -11.14 10.28
C PHE A 106 3.56 -10.30 10.81
N LEU A 107 3.20 -10.46 12.09
CA LEU A 107 2.17 -9.66 12.75
C LEU A 107 2.73 -8.30 13.22
N PRO A 108 1.88 -7.27 13.39
CA PRO A 108 0.52 -7.16 12.87
C PRO A 108 0.48 -7.02 11.33
N CYS A 109 -0.73 -7.12 10.76
CA CYS A 109 -0.95 -6.78 9.34
C CYS A 109 -0.56 -5.31 9.11
N LYS A 110 0.08 -5.02 7.99
CA LYS A 110 0.58 -3.68 7.67
C LYS A 110 -0.36 -2.99 6.71
N VAL A 111 -0.75 -1.76 7.05
CA VAL A 111 -1.45 -0.84 6.15
C VAL A 111 -0.63 0.43 6.05
N ILE A 112 -0.47 0.94 4.84
CA ILE A 112 0.30 2.13 4.51
C ILE A 112 -0.68 3.20 4.05
N LEU A 113 -0.47 4.43 4.49
CA LEU A 113 -1.07 5.63 3.92
C LEU A 113 0.06 6.45 3.31
N LYS A 114 0.05 6.62 1.99
CA LYS A 114 1.04 7.45 1.30
C LYS A 114 0.33 8.50 0.46
N GLU A 115 0.75 9.74 0.61
CA GLU A 115 0.20 10.85 -0.15
C GLU A 115 0.74 10.84 -1.59
N ILE A 116 -0.17 10.78 -2.57
CA ILE A 116 0.16 10.97 -3.99
C ILE A 116 0.27 12.47 -4.27
N ASP A 117 -0.69 13.25 -3.77
CA ASP A 117 -0.72 14.71 -3.77
C ASP A 117 -1.58 15.22 -2.61
N GLU A 118 -1.66 16.54 -2.40
CA GLU A 118 -2.33 17.17 -1.25
C GLU A 118 -3.81 16.76 -1.06
N LYS A 119 -4.44 16.14 -2.06
CA LYS A 119 -5.85 15.75 -2.04
C LYS A 119 -6.07 14.27 -2.32
N THR A 120 -5.00 13.48 -2.47
CA THR A 120 -5.08 12.10 -2.92
C THR A 120 -4.13 11.23 -2.13
N VAL A 121 -4.68 10.19 -1.49
CA VAL A 121 -3.93 9.25 -0.65
C VAL A 121 -4.14 7.85 -1.20
N GLU A 122 -3.05 7.11 -1.36
CA GLU A 122 -3.12 5.68 -1.62
C GLU A 122 -3.07 4.93 -0.30
N VAL A 123 -4.06 4.07 -0.07
CA VAL A 123 -4.14 3.17 1.08
C VAL A 123 -3.74 1.79 0.60
N VAL A 124 -2.70 1.21 1.18
CA VAL A 124 -2.13 -0.06 0.74
C VAL A 124 -2.03 -1.01 1.93
N SER A 125 -2.75 -2.13 1.90
CA SER A 125 -2.59 -3.22 2.85
C SER A 125 -1.68 -4.29 2.26
N ALA A 126 -0.81 -4.89 3.06
CA ALA A 126 -0.22 -6.17 2.68
C ALA A 126 -1.33 -7.21 2.44
N ASN A 127 -1.11 -8.20 1.59
CA ASN A 127 -2.03 -9.32 1.35
C ASN A 127 -1.64 -10.52 2.23
N PRO A 128 -2.35 -10.78 3.35
CA PRO A 128 -2.00 -11.86 4.28
C PRO A 128 -1.93 -13.22 3.60
N GLN A 129 -2.88 -13.58 2.73
CA GLN A 129 -2.87 -14.84 2.01
C GLN A 129 -1.58 -15.04 1.22
N LYS A 130 -1.15 -14.04 0.45
CA LYS A 130 0.12 -14.11 -0.30
C LYS A 130 1.35 -14.17 0.60
N MET A 131 1.35 -13.46 1.71
CA MET A 131 2.44 -13.56 2.68
C MET A 131 2.52 -14.95 3.32
N MET A 132 1.37 -15.56 3.65
CA MET A 132 1.33 -16.87 4.32
C MET A 132 1.63 -18.03 3.36
N GLU A 133 1.32 -17.89 2.06
CA GLU A 133 1.74 -18.85 1.01
C GLU A 133 3.26 -19.09 1.05
N MET A 134 4.06 -18.07 1.38
CA MET A 134 5.54 -18.18 1.48
C MET A 134 6.01 -19.06 2.65
N LEU A 135 5.17 -19.30 3.65
CA LEU A 135 5.52 -20.08 4.85
C LEU A 135 5.27 -21.58 4.67
N ASN A 136 4.56 -21.97 3.60
CA ASN A 136 4.21 -23.36 3.31
C ASN A 136 3.57 -24.10 4.51
N ASN A 137 2.77 -23.39 5.31
CA ASN A 137 2.04 -23.94 6.45
C ASN A 137 0.54 -23.89 6.18
N GLY A 138 -0.03 -25.03 5.76
CA GLY A 138 -1.45 -25.13 5.39
C GLY A 138 -2.43 -24.81 6.51
N GLN A 139 -2.00 -24.86 7.78
CA GLN A 139 -2.86 -24.48 8.92
C GLN A 139 -3.19 -22.99 8.96
N LEU A 140 -2.35 -22.16 8.33
CA LEU A 140 -2.55 -20.71 8.27
C LEU A 140 -3.46 -20.27 7.12
N ASN A 141 -3.69 -21.13 6.12
CA ASN A 141 -4.34 -20.74 4.86
C ASN A 141 -5.73 -20.14 5.07
N GLU A 142 -6.54 -20.77 5.92
CA GLU A 142 -7.92 -20.33 6.15
C GLU A 142 -7.97 -19.01 6.94
N THR A 143 -7.17 -18.90 8.01
CA THR A 143 -7.03 -17.63 8.75
C THR A 143 -6.52 -16.53 7.83
N ALA A 144 -5.52 -16.80 6.98
CA ALA A 144 -4.96 -15.85 6.04
C ALA A 144 -6.00 -15.37 5.01
N ARG A 145 -6.75 -16.30 4.41
CA ARG A 145 -7.84 -16.00 3.46
C ARG A 145 -8.90 -15.11 4.12
N MET A 146 -9.37 -15.46 5.31
CA MET A 146 -10.36 -14.67 6.03
C MET A 146 -9.86 -13.26 6.37
N VAL A 147 -8.59 -13.12 6.76
CA VAL A 147 -8.01 -11.81 7.07
C VAL A 147 -7.85 -10.99 5.78
N THR A 148 -7.40 -11.60 4.68
CA THR A 148 -7.34 -10.98 3.35
C THR A 148 -8.71 -10.43 2.95
N GLU A 149 -9.76 -11.25 2.97
CA GLU A 149 -11.11 -10.84 2.57
C GLU A 149 -11.65 -9.67 3.41
N LYS A 150 -11.36 -9.64 4.72
CA LYS A 150 -11.75 -8.53 5.57
C LYS A 150 -10.99 -7.25 5.22
N LEU A 151 -9.67 -7.34 5.02
CA LEU A 151 -8.85 -6.19 4.66
C LEU A 151 -9.22 -5.65 3.27
N GLU A 152 -9.49 -6.51 2.30
CA GLU A 152 -10.00 -6.10 0.98
C GLU A 152 -11.28 -5.27 1.10
N ARG A 153 -12.25 -5.74 1.90
CA ARG A 153 -13.49 -5.00 2.12
C ARG A 153 -13.28 -3.65 2.82
N VAL A 154 -12.38 -3.60 3.81
CA VAL A 154 -12.00 -2.34 4.46
C VAL A 154 -11.44 -1.38 3.41
N ILE A 155 -10.41 -1.80 2.67
CA ILE A 155 -9.70 -0.95 1.71
C ILE A 155 -10.63 -0.48 0.58
N GLN A 156 -11.51 -1.34 0.08
CA GLN A 156 -12.49 -1.00 -0.97
C GLN A 156 -13.65 -0.13 -0.49
N SER A 157 -13.89 -0.04 0.82
CA SER A 157 -14.97 0.78 1.38
C SER A 157 -14.60 2.26 1.57
N LEU A 158 -13.32 2.60 1.41
CA LEU A 158 -12.78 3.95 1.50
C LEU A 158 -12.97 4.73 0.18
#